data_AF-A0A7X9DEB4-F1
#
_entry.id   AF-A0A7X9DEB4-F1
#
_cell.length_a   1.000
_cell.length_b   1.000
_cell.length_c   1.000
_cell.angle_alpha   90.00
_cell.angle_beta   90.00
_cell.angle_gamma   90.00
#
_symmetry.space_group_name_H-M   'P 1'
#
loop_
_entity.id
_entity.type
_entity.pdbx_description
1 polymer ?
#
loop_
_entity_poly.entity_id
_entity_poly.type
_entity_poly.pdbx_seq_one_letter_code
_entity_poly.pdbx_strand_id
1 'polypeptide(L)'
;MRKIMMFGIAMCLIITHCHASKQDYRQLMRQLVISISKEAKKHNPEFIVIGQNALELVTVNGKPNGKVAKDYINALDGTGIEELFYGYENHDGIKTPKEVTQYFLSYLKIFSQHKKPVLVIDYVKTKNQAQDSYKRSSQKGLISFQTNRACSIIPQWMFNKNEDPVTTLKQAKNFLYIINPEKFQSKDEFVQALSHTWYDVLIVDAFFWDELLTKLDVERLQHKPNGARRLVIAYMSVGEAEDYRYYWKREWNKTKPAFLEKENPDWKGNFKVRYWDKEWHTILYGAGEDEYFD
;
A
#
# COMPACT_ATOMS: atom_id res chain seq x y z
N MET A 1 55.55 -39.00 46.69
CA MET A 1 55.61 -38.91 45.21
C MET A 1 54.19 -38.82 44.67
N ARG A 2 53.86 -37.70 44.03
CA ARG A 2 52.57 -37.42 43.37
C ARG A 2 52.35 -38.40 42.21
N LYS A 3 51.12 -38.88 42.01
CA LYS A 3 50.49 -39.03 40.68
C LYS A 3 48.96 -39.07 40.80
N ILE A 4 48.42 -37.85 40.77
CA ILE A 4 47.39 -37.36 39.84
C ILE A 4 46.13 -38.23 39.66
N MET A 5 45.07 -37.70 40.25
CA MET A 5 43.65 -37.95 40.02
C MET A 5 43.25 -37.47 38.62
N MET A 6 42.68 -38.33 37.77
CA MET A 6 42.04 -37.93 36.51
C MET A 6 40.52 -38.00 36.67
N PHE A 7 39.91 -36.82 36.71
CA PHE A 7 38.48 -36.59 36.54
C PHE A 7 38.10 -36.90 35.08
N GLY A 8 37.21 -37.88 34.87
CA GLY A 8 36.53 -38.08 33.60
C GLY A 8 35.31 -37.18 33.52
N ILE A 9 35.42 -36.09 32.75
CA ILE A 9 34.31 -35.18 32.44
C ILE A 9 33.35 -35.89 31.47
N ALA A 10 32.11 -36.08 31.92
CA ALA A 10 31.00 -36.43 31.05
C ALA A 10 30.67 -35.21 30.18
N MET A 11 30.92 -35.30 28.88
CA MET A 11 30.47 -34.31 27.90
C MET A 11 29.61 -35.05 26.86
N CYS A 12 28.36 -35.31 27.24
CA CYS A 12 27.34 -35.67 26.26
C CYS A 12 26.93 -34.36 25.58
N LEU A 13 27.52 -34.11 24.41
CA LEU A 13 27.15 -33.03 23.51
C LEU A 13 25.67 -33.20 23.13
N ILE A 14 24.79 -32.48 23.84
CA ILE A 14 23.48 -32.14 23.30
C ILE A 14 23.78 -31.22 22.13
N ILE A 15 23.79 -31.79 20.92
CA ILE A 15 23.66 -31.01 19.69
C ILE A 15 22.24 -30.45 19.75
N THR A 16 22.09 -29.30 20.41
CA THR A 16 20.95 -28.43 20.18
C THR A 16 21.05 -28.05 18.71
N HIS A 17 20.29 -28.75 17.88
CA HIS A 17 19.91 -28.25 16.57
C HIS A 17 19.24 -26.91 16.82
N CYS A 18 20.02 -25.84 16.78
CA CYS A 18 19.51 -24.49 16.66
C CYS A 18 18.90 -24.41 15.26
N HIS A 19 17.70 -24.94 15.09
CA HIS A 19 16.80 -24.50 14.04
C HIS A 19 16.54 -23.03 14.34
N ALA A 20 17.39 -22.15 13.82
CA ALA A 20 17.02 -20.78 13.59
C ALA A 20 15.72 -20.85 12.78
N SER A 21 14.58 -20.58 13.42
CA SER A 21 13.29 -20.64 12.75
C SER A 21 13.38 -19.70 11.55
N LYS A 22 13.25 -20.23 10.34
CA LYS A 22 13.23 -19.41 9.12
C LYS A 22 12.17 -18.33 9.31
N GLN A 23 12.60 -17.08 9.36
CA GLN A 23 11.73 -15.95 9.64
C GLN A 23 10.61 -15.90 8.59
N ASP A 24 9.35 -15.97 9.04
CA ASP A 24 8.19 -15.88 8.14
C ASP A 24 7.89 -14.40 7.86
N TYR A 25 8.60 -13.87 6.88
CA TYR A 25 8.45 -12.51 6.38
C TYR A 25 7.00 -12.16 5.99
N ARG A 26 6.21 -13.12 5.47
CA ARG A 26 4.79 -12.88 5.18
C ARG A 26 3.99 -12.67 6.46
N GLN A 27 4.24 -13.47 7.50
CA GLN A 27 3.58 -13.29 8.80
C GLN A 27 3.97 -11.96 9.45
N LEU A 28 5.23 -11.54 9.32
CA LEU A 28 5.70 -10.26 9.86
C LEU A 28 5.07 -9.05 9.14
N MET A 29 4.94 -9.10 7.81
CA MET A 29 4.27 -8.04 7.07
C MET A 29 2.77 -7.99 7.43
N ARG A 30 2.13 -9.15 7.58
CA ARG A 30 0.74 -9.22 8.09
C ARG A 30 0.63 -8.57 9.47
N GLN A 31 1.57 -8.85 10.38
CA GLN A 31 1.59 -8.26 11.73
C GLN A 31 1.79 -6.75 11.70
N LEU A 32 2.65 -6.23 10.82
CA LEU A 32 2.82 -4.80 10.63
C LEU A 32 1.50 -4.14 10.22
N VAL A 33 0.85 -4.64 9.16
CA VAL A 33 -0.42 -4.08 8.68
C VAL A 33 -1.53 -4.17 9.73
N ILE A 34 -1.60 -5.29 10.46
CA ILE A 34 -2.55 -5.45 11.58
C ILE A 34 -2.27 -4.41 12.66
N SER A 35 -1.00 -4.12 12.96
CA SER A 35 -0.62 -3.15 14.01
C SER A 35 -0.95 -1.73 13.58
N ILE A 36 -0.64 -1.35 12.33
CA ILE A 36 -1.03 -0.06 11.75
C ILE A 36 -2.54 0.11 11.82
N SER A 37 -3.31 -0.90 11.38
CA SER A 37 -4.77 -0.84 11.41
C SER A 37 -5.33 -0.69 12.82
N LYS A 38 -4.77 -1.42 13.80
CA LYS A 38 -5.18 -1.31 15.21
C LYS A 38 -4.88 0.07 15.79
N GLU A 39 -3.69 0.59 15.55
CA GLU A 39 -3.30 1.90 16.08
C GLU A 39 -4.14 3.01 15.45
N ALA A 40 -4.25 3.05 14.11
CA ALA A 40 -5.06 4.05 13.43
C ALA A 40 -6.53 4.01 13.88
N LYS A 41 -7.10 2.81 14.06
CA LYS A 41 -8.50 2.63 14.50
C LYS A 41 -8.75 2.91 15.98
N LYS A 42 -7.69 3.02 16.80
CA LYS A 42 -7.78 3.50 18.18
C LYS A 42 -8.11 5.00 18.21
N HIS A 43 -7.53 5.76 17.28
CA HIS A 43 -7.73 7.21 17.14
C HIS A 43 -8.99 7.53 16.33
N ASN A 44 -9.19 6.83 15.22
CA ASN A 44 -10.37 6.98 14.37
C ASN A 44 -10.96 5.60 14.01
N PRO A 45 -12.05 5.15 14.66
CA PRO A 45 -12.67 3.85 14.36
C PRO A 45 -13.09 3.63 12.90
N GLU A 46 -13.26 4.71 12.14
CA GLU A 46 -13.60 4.69 10.71
C GLU A 46 -12.37 4.75 9.79
N PHE A 47 -11.14 4.76 10.34
CA PHE A 47 -9.90 4.83 9.57
C PHE A 47 -9.82 3.68 8.54
N ILE A 48 -9.58 4.03 7.28
CA ILE A 48 -9.60 3.09 6.15
C ILE A 48 -8.18 2.58 5.89
N VAL A 49 -8.00 1.26 5.90
CA VAL A 49 -6.72 0.63 5.54
C VAL A 49 -6.85 -0.15 4.23
N ILE A 50 -6.06 0.23 3.23
CA ILE A 50 -6.02 -0.45 1.92
C ILE A 50 -4.62 -1.01 1.70
N GLY A 51 -4.51 -2.33 1.54
CA GLY A 51 -3.24 -2.96 1.16
C GLY A 51 -3.02 -2.84 -0.35
N GLN A 52 -1.86 -2.37 -0.80
CA GLN A 52 -1.50 -2.24 -2.22
C GLN A 52 -0.54 -3.37 -2.63
N ASN A 53 -0.88 -4.12 -3.69
CA ASN A 53 -0.13 -5.28 -4.19
C ASN A 53 -0.03 -6.41 -3.13
N ALA A 54 1.08 -7.17 -3.12
CA ALA A 54 1.39 -8.25 -2.16
C ALA A 54 0.20 -9.18 -1.83
N LEU A 55 -0.57 -9.56 -2.85
CA LEU A 55 -1.84 -10.27 -2.71
C LEU A 55 -1.70 -11.61 -1.99
N GLU A 56 -0.52 -12.22 -2.06
CA GLU A 56 -0.16 -13.47 -1.39
C GLU A 56 -0.33 -13.40 0.13
N LEU A 57 -0.27 -12.22 0.74
CA LEU A 57 -0.47 -12.05 2.18
C LEU A 57 -1.88 -12.44 2.63
N VAL A 58 -2.86 -12.52 1.73
CA VAL A 58 -4.23 -12.91 2.08
C VAL A 58 -4.35 -14.37 2.55
N THR A 59 -3.35 -15.22 2.26
CA THR A 59 -3.30 -16.61 2.73
C THR A 59 -2.03 -16.89 3.54
N VAL A 60 -2.14 -17.80 4.50
CA VAL A 60 -1.05 -18.12 5.44
C VAL A 60 0.19 -18.63 4.71
N ASN A 61 0.01 -19.44 3.67
CA ASN A 61 1.10 -20.05 2.92
C ASN A 61 1.51 -19.27 1.66
N GLY A 62 0.86 -18.14 1.36
CA GLY A 62 1.10 -17.36 0.15
C GLY A 62 0.67 -18.04 -1.15
N LYS A 63 -0.31 -18.96 -1.10
CA LYS A 63 -0.89 -19.61 -2.29
C LYS A 63 -2.39 -19.27 -2.40
N PRO A 64 -2.97 -19.19 -3.60
CA PRO A 64 -4.38 -18.81 -3.76
C PRO A 64 -5.38 -19.80 -3.14
N ASN A 65 -4.99 -21.07 -3.03
CA ASN A 65 -5.78 -22.12 -2.38
C ASN A 65 -5.41 -22.33 -0.91
N GLY A 66 -4.58 -21.45 -0.34
CA GLY A 66 -4.15 -21.52 1.05
C GLY A 66 -5.25 -21.16 2.04
N LYS A 67 -5.03 -21.52 3.31
CA LYS A 67 -5.88 -21.04 4.42
C LYS A 67 -5.82 -19.51 4.47
N VAL A 68 -6.98 -18.86 4.48
CA VAL A 68 -7.09 -17.39 4.60
C VAL A 68 -6.46 -16.92 5.91
N ALA A 69 -5.63 -15.89 5.85
CA ALA A 69 -5.09 -15.19 7.01
C ALA A 69 -6.16 -14.22 7.57
N LYS A 70 -7.09 -14.77 8.36
CA LYS A 70 -8.30 -14.05 8.84
C LYS A 70 -8.00 -12.72 9.52
N ASP A 71 -7.02 -12.67 10.42
CA ASP A 71 -6.68 -11.43 11.14
C ASP A 71 -6.19 -10.34 10.19
N TYR A 72 -5.44 -10.72 9.15
CA TYR A 72 -4.94 -9.78 8.15
C TYR A 72 -6.07 -9.22 7.28
N ILE A 73 -6.92 -10.09 6.71
CA ILE A 73 -8.03 -9.61 5.87
C ILE A 73 -9.06 -8.81 6.68
N ASN A 74 -9.22 -9.09 7.98
CA ASN A 74 -10.09 -8.31 8.87
C ASN A 74 -9.52 -6.92 9.18
N ALA A 75 -8.19 -6.77 9.21
CA ALA A 75 -7.53 -5.49 9.43
C ALA A 75 -7.67 -4.52 8.24
N LEU A 76 -7.89 -5.04 7.02
CA LEU A 76 -8.04 -4.26 5.80
C LEU A 76 -9.49 -3.86 5.54
N ASP A 77 -9.71 -2.70 4.96
CA ASP A 77 -11.01 -2.24 4.44
C ASP A 77 -11.13 -2.49 2.93
N GLY A 78 -10.01 -2.56 2.22
CA GLY A 78 -9.91 -2.92 0.81
C GLY A 78 -8.51 -3.41 0.41
N THR A 79 -8.34 -3.72 -0.86
CA THR A 79 -7.01 -4.00 -1.45
C THR A 79 -6.89 -3.30 -2.79
N GLY A 80 -5.69 -2.88 -3.15
CA GLY A 80 -5.35 -2.41 -4.48
C GLY A 80 -4.33 -3.30 -5.17
N ILE A 81 -4.30 -3.24 -6.50
CA ILE A 81 -3.38 -3.97 -7.36
C ILE A 81 -3.06 -3.11 -8.59
N GLU A 82 -1.81 -3.14 -9.01
CA GLU A 82 -1.37 -2.55 -10.27
C GLU A 82 -1.26 -3.60 -11.37
N GLU A 83 -1.36 -3.16 -12.62
CA GLU A 83 -1.08 -3.95 -13.83
C GLU A 83 -1.94 -5.21 -13.97
N LEU A 84 -3.20 -5.17 -13.53
CA LEU A 84 -4.09 -6.32 -13.68
C LEU A 84 -4.31 -6.67 -15.15
N PHE A 85 -4.44 -5.67 -16.01
CA PHE A 85 -4.67 -5.85 -17.45
C PHE A 85 -3.72 -5.06 -18.34
N TYR A 86 -3.17 -3.93 -17.88
CA TYR A 86 -2.26 -3.08 -18.64
C TYR A 86 -1.15 -2.45 -17.77
N GLY A 87 0.05 -2.35 -18.34
CA GLY A 87 1.23 -1.83 -17.67
C GLY A 87 2.34 -2.86 -17.49
N TYR A 88 2.15 -4.09 -17.97
CA TYR A 88 3.01 -5.23 -17.66
C TYR A 88 4.52 -4.94 -17.72
N GLU A 89 5.25 -5.42 -16.71
CA GLU A 89 6.71 -5.31 -16.60
C GLU A 89 7.20 -3.86 -16.72
N ASN A 90 6.51 -2.95 -16.06
CA ASN A 90 6.84 -1.53 -16.07
C ASN A 90 6.64 -0.79 -17.41
N HIS A 91 5.80 -1.31 -18.32
CA HIS A 91 5.57 -0.71 -19.64
C HIS A 91 4.10 -0.32 -19.87
N ASP A 92 3.83 0.99 -19.91
CA ASP A 92 2.48 1.54 -20.14
C ASP A 92 1.87 1.06 -21.46
N GLY A 93 0.60 0.67 -21.40
CA GLY A 93 -0.18 0.17 -22.53
C GLY A 93 0.16 -1.25 -22.98
N ILE A 94 1.16 -1.91 -22.39
CA ILE A 94 1.44 -3.33 -22.65
C ILE A 94 0.43 -4.17 -21.87
N LYS A 95 -0.22 -5.12 -22.55
CA LYS A 95 -1.20 -6.01 -21.94
C LYS A 95 -0.51 -6.96 -20.97
N THR A 96 -1.09 -7.11 -19.79
CA THR A 96 -0.71 -8.16 -18.84
C THR A 96 -1.03 -9.54 -19.42
N PRO A 97 -0.07 -10.50 -19.44
CA PRO A 97 -0.32 -11.86 -19.89
C PRO A 97 -1.50 -12.50 -19.17
N LYS A 98 -2.19 -13.41 -19.85
CA LYS A 98 -3.42 -14.04 -19.34
C LYS A 98 -3.13 -14.84 -18.07
N GLU A 99 -2.00 -15.52 -18.02
CA GLU A 99 -1.55 -16.35 -16.90
C GLU A 99 -1.29 -15.49 -15.66
N VAL A 100 -0.63 -14.34 -15.83
CA VAL A 100 -0.39 -13.35 -14.76
C VAL A 100 -1.71 -12.74 -14.28
N THR A 101 -2.59 -12.36 -15.21
CA THR A 101 -3.93 -11.86 -14.88
C THR A 101 -4.71 -12.90 -14.06
N GLN A 102 -4.67 -14.18 -14.47
CA GLN A 102 -5.35 -15.27 -13.76
C GLN A 102 -4.76 -15.52 -12.37
N TYR A 103 -3.43 -15.39 -12.24
CA TYR A 103 -2.74 -15.44 -10.96
C TYR A 103 -3.26 -14.37 -10.00
N PHE A 104 -3.30 -13.10 -10.40
CA PHE A 104 -3.84 -12.03 -9.56
C PHE A 104 -5.32 -12.25 -9.24
N LEU A 105 -6.16 -12.56 -10.23
CA LEU A 105 -7.58 -12.81 -10.03
C LEU A 105 -7.86 -13.95 -9.04
N SER A 106 -6.98 -14.95 -8.95
CA SER A 106 -7.13 -16.05 -8.00
C SER A 106 -7.06 -15.59 -6.54
N TYR A 107 -6.23 -14.59 -6.22
CA TYR A 107 -6.19 -13.97 -4.89
C TYR A 107 -7.29 -12.94 -4.70
N LEU A 108 -7.55 -12.08 -5.70
CA LEU A 108 -8.59 -11.05 -5.62
C LEU A 108 -9.98 -11.64 -5.31
N LYS A 109 -10.25 -12.85 -5.80
CA LYS A 109 -11.45 -13.60 -5.45
C LYS A 109 -11.64 -13.77 -3.94
N ILE A 110 -10.56 -13.96 -3.17
CA ILE A 110 -10.61 -14.12 -1.71
C ILE A 110 -11.08 -12.82 -1.05
N PHE A 111 -10.55 -11.67 -1.51
CA PHE A 111 -10.97 -10.35 -1.04
C PHE A 111 -12.46 -10.08 -1.35
N SER A 112 -12.89 -10.38 -2.58
CA SER A 112 -14.30 -10.25 -2.97
C SER A 112 -15.23 -11.15 -2.14
N GLN A 113 -14.83 -12.39 -1.84
CA GLN A 113 -15.60 -13.30 -0.97
C GLN A 113 -15.75 -12.77 0.45
N HIS A 114 -14.79 -11.96 0.93
CA HIS A 114 -14.84 -11.28 2.23
C HIS A 114 -15.39 -9.85 2.14
N LYS A 115 -16.02 -9.49 1.01
CA LYS A 115 -16.66 -8.19 0.77
C LYS A 115 -15.71 -7.01 0.93
N LYS A 116 -14.43 -7.20 0.59
CA LYS A 116 -13.42 -6.14 0.53
C LYS A 116 -13.40 -5.56 -0.89
N PRO A 117 -13.63 -4.24 -1.07
CA PRO A 117 -13.45 -3.58 -2.36
C PRO A 117 -12.04 -3.80 -2.89
N VAL A 118 -11.94 -3.96 -4.22
CA VAL A 118 -10.68 -4.14 -4.94
C VAL A 118 -10.50 -2.95 -5.88
N LEU A 119 -9.37 -2.26 -5.74
CA LEU A 119 -8.98 -1.10 -6.53
C LEU A 119 -7.90 -1.49 -7.55
N VAL A 120 -8.20 -1.39 -8.84
CA VAL A 120 -7.29 -1.77 -9.93
C VAL A 120 -6.68 -0.54 -10.55
N ILE A 121 -5.36 -0.44 -10.58
CA ILE A 121 -4.63 0.59 -11.32
C ILE A 121 -4.04 -0.06 -12.56
N ASP A 122 -4.43 0.41 -13.73
CA ASP A 122 -3.86 -0.05 -15.01
C ASP A 122 -3.19 1.12 -15.73
N TYR A 123 -1.98 0.86 -16.23
CA TYR A 123 -1.18 1.88 -16.91
C TYR A 123 -1.42 1.82 -18.41
N VAL A 124 -2.12 2.81 -18.96
CA VAL A 124 -2.63 2.82 -20.33
C VAL A 124 -2.15 4.05 -21.11
N LYS A 125 -2.12 3.94 -22.44
CA LYS A 125 -1.73 5.03 -23.35
C LYS A 125 -2.89 5.64 -24.12
N THR A 126 -4.01 4.94 -24.23
CA THR A 126 -5.13 5.36 -25.10
C THR A 126 -6.49 5.19 -24.43
N LYS A 127 -7.47 5.97 -24.88
CA LYS A 127 -8.87 5.84 -24.45
C LYS A 127 -9.43 4.44 -24.67
N ASN A 128 -9.05 3.76 -25.76
CA ASN A 128 -9.52 2.39 -26.05
C ASN A 128 -8.97 1.38 -25.03
N GLN A 129 -7.71 1.50 -24.62
CA GLN A 129 -7.14 0.68 -23.55
C GLN A 129 -7.81 0.98 -22.20
N ALA A 130 -8.07 2.26 -21.92
CA ALA A 130 -8.78 2.66 -20.72
C ALA A 130 -10.17 2.02 -20.64
N GLN A 131 -10.93 2.06 -21.74
CA GLN A 131 -12.24 1.44 -21.88
C GLN A 131 -12.19 -0.09 -21.74
N ASP A 132 -11.19 -0.77 -22.33
CA ASP A 132 -11.01 -2.22 -22.18
C ASP A 132 -10.75 -2.62 -20.73
N SER A 133 -9.77 -1.97 -20.08
CA SER A 133 -9.45 -2.19 -18.66
C SER A 133 -10.67 -1.98 -17.76
N TYR A 134 -11.38 -0.87 -17.95
CA TYR A 134 -12.60 -0.56 -17.20
C TYR A 134 -13.69 -1.63 -17.39
N LYS A 135 -13.96 -2.02 -18.63
CA LYS A 135 -14.98 -3.04 -18.94
C LYS A 135 -14.63 -4.39 -18.32
N ARG A 136 -13.35 -4.81 -18.40
CA ARG A 136 -12.89 -6.08 -17.84
C ARG A 136 -12.91 -6.10 -16.31
N SER A 137 -12.60 -4.96 -15.68
CA SER A 137 -12.66 -4.79 -14.23
C SER A 137 -14.10 -4.80 -13.71
N SER A 138 -14.98 -4.00 -14.33
CA SER A 138 -16.38 -3.89 -13.94
C SER A 138 -17.15 -5.21 -14.10
N GLN A 139 -16.87 -6.00 -15.15
CA GLN A 139 -17.41 -7.37 -15.32
C GLN A 139 -17.05 -8.33 -14.17
N LYS A 140 -16.04 -7.98 -13.36
CA LYS A 140 -15.60 -8.75 -12.19
C LYS A 140 -15.98 -8.09 -10.87
N GLY A 141 -16.73 -6.99 -10.90
CA GLY A 141 -17.08 -6.21 -9.72
C GLY A 141 -15.89 -5.48 -9.08
N LEU A 142 -14.82 -5.23 -9.84
CA LEU A 142 -13.65 -4.48 -9.39
C LEU A 142 -13.79 -3.01 -9.77
N ILE A 143 -13.33 -2.11 -8.91
CA ILE A 143 -13.26 -0.68 -9.19
C ILE A 143 -11.91 -0.42 -9.84
N SER A 144 -11.85 0.34 -10.93
CA SER A 144 -10.60 0.53 -11.69
C SER A 144 -10.32 1.99 -12.01
N PHE A 145 -9.05 2.34 -12.05
CA PHE A 145 -8.51 3.62 -12.47
C PHE A 145 -7.43 3.38 -13.52
N GLN A 146 -7.50 4.14 -14.63
CA GLN A 146 -6.59 3.99 -15.75
C GLN A 146 -5.78 5.27 -15.95
N THR A 147 -4.46 5.19 -15.84
CA THR A 147 -3.57 6.35 -15.75
C THR A 147 -2.20 6.06 -16.38
N ASN A 148 -1.23 6.95 -16.22
CA ASN A 148 0.18 6.72 -16.56
C ASN A 148 0.96 6.15 -15.36
N ARG A 149 2.06 5.46 -15.59
CA ARG A 149 2.86 4.86 -14.50
C ARG A 149 3.37 5.84 -13.46
N ALA A 150 3.67 7.07 -13.88
CA ALA A 150 4.09 8.09 -12.94
C ALA A 150 2.99 8.48 -11.95
N CYS A 151 1.73 8.06 -12.17
CA CYS A 151 0.57 8.45 -11.36
C CYS A 151 0.51 9.97 -11.15
N SER A 152 0.65 10.70 -12.26
CA SER A 152 0.87 12.16 -12.26
C SER A 152 -0.18 12.96 -13.01
N ILE A 153 -1.21 12.30 -13.55
CA ILE A 153 -2.23 12.95 -14.39
C ILE A 153 -3.64 12.70 -13.84
N ILE A 154 -4.52 13.68 -14.10
CA ILE A 154 -5.96 13.45 -14.13
C ILE A 154 -6.31 12.99 -15.55
N PRO A 155 -6.72 11.74 -15.77
CA PRO A 155 -6.97 11.24 -17.12
C PRO A 155 -8.12 11.99 -17.81
N GLN A 156 -8.07 12.12 -19.14
CA GLN A 156 -9.15 12.72 -19.94
C GLN A 156 -10.42 11.85 -20.00
N TRP A 157 -10.34 10.62 -19.49
CA TRP A 157 -11.46 9.70 -19.35
C TRP A 157 -11.81 9.51 -17.88
N MET A 158 -13.10 9.40 -17.61
CA MET A 158 -13.62 8.98 -16.32
C MET A 158 -14.76 8.00 -16.58
N PHE A 159 -14.76 6.92 -15.82
CA PHE A 159 -15.81 5.92 -15.85
C PHE A 159 -16.55 5.92 -14.51
N ASN A 160 -17.83 5.54 -14.52
CA ASN A 160 -18.69 5.51 -13.34
C ASN A 160 -18.79 6.85 -12.58
N LYS A 161 -18.94 7.97 -13.29
CA LYS A 161 -19.24 9.26 -12.64
C LYS A 161 -20.36 9.05 -11.61
N ASN A 162 -20.15 9.53 -10.39
CA ASN A 162 -21.06 9.34 -9.28
C ASN A 162 -21.26 10.67 -8.55
N GLU A 163 -22.51 11.11 -8.42
CA GLU A 163 -22.86 12.38 -7.76
C GLU A 163 -23.29 12.20 -6.30
N ASP A 164 -23.54 10.94 -5.90
CA ASP A 164 -23.98 10.57 -4.55
C ASP A 164 -22.86 10.80 -3.51
N PRO A 165 -23.18 11.12 -2.25
CA PRO A 165 -22.21 11.10 -1.16
C PRO A 165 -21.61 9.70 -0.94
N VAL A 166 -20.29 9.64 -0.72
CA VAL A 166 -19.54 8.43 -0.38
C VAL A 166 -18.83 8.63 0.96
N THR A 167 -19.23 7.82 1.93
CA THR A 167 -18.75 7.84 3.33
C THR A 167 -18.03 6.56 3.73
N THR A 168 -18.15 5.49 2.93
CA THR A 168 -17.43 4.23 3.16
C THR A 168 -16.85 3.69 1.85
N LEU A 169 -15.74 2.94 1.94
CA LEU A 169 -15.07 2.40 0.75
C LEU A 169 -15.98 1.49 -0.10
N LYS A 170 -16.97 0.82 0.52
CA LYS A 170 -17.92 -0.07 -0.16
C LYS A 170 -18.91 0.67 -1.07
N GLN A 171 -19.12 1.97 -0.84
CA GLN A 171 -20.01 2.80 -1.66
C GLN A 171 -19.31 3.34 -2.93
N ALA A 172 -17.97 3.28 -2.98
CA ALA A 172 -17.21 3.81 -4.10
C ALA A 172 -17.53 3.06 -5.40
N LYS A 173 -17.72 3.82 -6.48
CA LYS A 173 -17.96 3.33 -7.85
C LYS A 173 -16.78 3.62 -8.79
N ASN A 174 -15.89 4.52 -8.37
CA ASN A 174 -14.67 4.92 -9.07
C ASN A 174 -13.61 5.41 -8.05
N PHE A 175 -12.37 5.61 -8.46
CA PHE A 175 -11.35 6.30 -7.65
C PHE A 175 -10.31 6.96 -8.55
N LEU A 176 -9.54 7.89 -7.98
CA LEU A 176 -8.36 8.49 -8.58
C LEU A 176 -7.15 8.20 -7.70
N TYR A 177 -6.01 7.91 -8.34
CA TYR A 177 -4.74 7.63 -7.68
C TYR A 177 -3.67 8.56 -8.27
N ILE A 178 -3.23 9.55 -7.50
CA ILE A 178 -2.22 10.52 -7.93
C ILE A 178 -1.26 10.81 -6.78
N ILE A 179 -0.06 10.25 -6.86
CA ILE A 179 0.96 10.36 -5.80
C ILE A 179 2.20 11.14 -6.28
N ASN A 180 2.21 11.55 -7.55
CA ASN A 180 3.27 12.37 -8.11
C ASN A 180 2.67 13.69 -8.63
N PRO A 181 2.95 14.83 -7.97
CA PRO A 181 2.38 16.11 -8.35
C PRO A 181 3.10 16.81 -9.52
N GLU A 182 4.03 16.17 -10.24
CA GLU A 182 4.90 16.79 -11.27
C GLU A 182 4.20 17.60 -12.37
N LYS A 183 2.88 17.43 -12.57
CA LYS A 183 2.10 18.16 -13.59
C LYS A 183 1.47 19.45 -13.08
N PHE A 184 1.61 19.77 -11.80
CA PHE A 184 1.02 20.93 -11.16
C PHE A 184 2.13 21.86 -10.66
N GLN A 185 1.91 23.16 -10.78
CA GLN A 185 2.92 24.18 -10.44
C GLN A 185 2.92 24.51 -8.95
N SER A 186 1.80 24.26 -8.26
CA SER A 186 1.63 24.58 -6.84
C SER A 186 0.64 23.63 -6.16
N LYS A 187 0.72 23.57 -4.82
CA LYS A 187 -0.24 22.84 -3.98
C LYS A 187 -1.67 23.32 -4.20
N ASP A 188 -1.87 24.64 -4.30
CA ASP A 188 -3.18 25.23 -4.56
C ASP A 188 -3.77 24.78 -5.90
N GLU A 189 -2.96 24.76 -6.96
CA GLU A 189 -3.37 24.26 -8.29
C GLU A 189 -3.73 22.76 -8.22
N PHE A 190 -2.92 21.96 -7.55
CA PHE A 190 -3.16 20.53 -7.36
C PHE A 190 -4.48 20.27 -6.61
N VAL A 191 -4.66 20.89 -5.45
CA VAL A 191 -5.88 20.76 -4.64
C VAL A 191 -7.09 21.27 -5.42
N GLN A 192 -6.96 22.41 -6.12
CA GLN A 192 -8.02 22.95 -6.96
C GLN A 192 -8.40 21.98 -8.08
N ALA A 193 -7.44 21.44 -8.82
CA ALA A 193 -7.70 20.52 -9.92
C ALA A 193 -8.41 19.25 -9.43
N LEU A 194 -7.97 18.66 -8.33
CA LEU A 194 -8.60 17.48 -7.74
C LEU A 194 -9.99 17.78 -7.17
N SER A 195 -10.21 18.96 -6.59
CA SER A 195 -11.53 19.40 -6.08
C SER A 195 -12.61 19.43 -7.17
N HIS A 196 -12.23 19.63 -8.43
CA HIS A 196 -13.16 19.67 -9.57
C HIS A 196 -13.49 18.28 -10.17
N THR A 197 -12.92 17.20 -9.62
CA THR A 197 -13.15 15.85 -10.15
C THR A 197 -14.35 15.15 -9.48
N TRP A 198 -14.98 14.22 -10.19
CA TRP A 198 -16.13 13.44 -9.72
C TRP A 198 -15.76 12.07 -9.14
N TYR A 199 -14.54 11.93 -8.64
CA TYR A 199 -14.10 10.67 -8.04
C TYR A 199 -14.67 10.47 -6.63
N ASP A 200 -15.04 9.25 -6.29
CA ASP A 200 -15.58 8.84 -4.98
C ASP A 200 -14.49 8.67 -3.92
N VAL A 201 -13.29 8.33 -4.35
CA VAL A 201 -12.09 8.19 -3.53
C VAL A 201 -10.94 8.87 -4.24
N LEU A 202 -10.27 9.79 -3.53
CA LEU A 202 -8.98 10.33 -3.93
C LEU A 202 -7.90 9.63 -3.11
N ILE A 203 -6.98 8.93 -3.77
CA ILE A 203 -5.77 8.41 -3.16
C ILE A 203 -4.63 9.33 -3.60
N VAL A 204 -4.05 10.05 -2.64
CA VAL A 204 -3.05 11.09 -2.87
C VAL A 204 -1.86 10.90 -1.94
N ASP A 205 -0.72 11.47 -2.29
CA ASP A 205 0.34 11.65 -1.31
C ASP A 205 -0.09 12.69 -0.25
N ALA A 206 0.36 12.53 0.99
CA ALA A 206 0.13 13.52 2.04
C ALA A 206 0.84 14.85 1.74
N PHE A 207 1.87 14.82 0.90
CA PHE A 207 2.69 15.97 0.55
C PHE A 207 2.54 16.35 -0.92
N PHE A 208 2.48 17.65 -1.18
CA PHE A 208 2.80 18.24 -2.46
C PHE A 208 4.30 18.54 -2.48
N TRP A 209 5.10 17.61 -3.03
CA TRP A 209 6.56 17.61 -2.86
C TRP A 209 6.96 17.56 -1.38
N ASP A 210 7.53 18.63 -0.84
CA ASP A 210 7.93 18.75 0.57
C ASP A 210 6.86 19.45 1.43
N GLU A 211 5.76 19.92 0.82
CA GLU A 211 4.72 20.68 1.49
C GLU A 211 3.55 19.78 1.90
N LEU A 212 3.34 19.61 3.21
CA LEU A 212 2.21 18.86 3.75
C LEU A 212 0.87 19.49 3.35
N LEU A 213 -0.08 18.67 2.89
CA LEU A 213 -1.46 19.09 2.70
C LEU A 213 -2.05 19.47 4.07
N THR A 214 -2.61 20.68 4.16
CA THR A 214 -3.22 21.17 5.39
C THR A 214 -4.59 20.52 5.60
N LYS A 215 -5.13 20.64 6.82
CA LYS A 215 -6.51 20.26 7.11
C LYS A 215 -7.52 20.91 6.15
N LEU A 216 -7.32 22.18 5.80
CA LEU A 216 -8.19 22.90 4.86
C LEU A 216 -8.09 22.34 3.43
N ASP A 217 -6.88 21.96 3.00
CA ASP A 217 -6.67 21.30 1.70
C ASP A 217 -7.46 19.98 1.66
N VAL A 218 -7.34 19.17 2.71
CA VAL A 218 -8.05 17.89 2.83
C VAL A 218 -9.55 18.11 2.88
N GLU A 219 -10.07 19.03 3.70
CA GLU A 219 -11.51 19.37 3.77
C GLU A 219 -12.07 19.80 2.40
N ARG A 220 -11.29 20.52 1.60
CA ARG A 220 -11.66 20.88 0.22
C ARG A 220 -11.68 19.64 -0.68
N LEU A 221 -10.70 18.76 -0.56
CA LEU A 221 -10.66 17.50 -1.32
C LEU A 221 -11.75 16.51 -0.89
N GLN A 222 -12.27 16.64 0.31
CA GLN A 222 -13.30 15.77 0.89
C GLN A 222 -14.71 15.96 0.27
N HIS A 223 -14.87 16.95 -0.62
CA HIS A 223 -16.12 17.23 -1.30
C HIS A 223 -15.95 17.17 -2.83
N LYS A 224 -17.00 16.68 -3.50
CA LYS A 224 -17.16 16.71 -4.96
C LYS A 224 -17.61 18.12 -5.42
N PRO A 225 -17.62 18.40 -6.73
CA PRO A 225 -18.06 19.70 -7.25
C PRO A 225 -19.48 20.12 -6.83
N ASN A 226 -20.37 19.16 -6.55
CA ASN A 226 -21.72 19.41 -6.05
C ASN A 226 -21.83 19.48 -4.52
N GLY A 227 -20.71 19.46 -3.80
CA GLY A 227 -20.68 19.43 -2.33
C GLY A 227 -20.95 18.06 -1.70
N ALA A 228 -21.17 17.00 -2.48
CA ALA A 228 -21.33 15.66 -1.92
C ALA A 228 -20.00 15.15 -1.33
N ARG A 229 -20.07 14.45 -0.19
CA ARG A 229 -18.90 13.85 0.47
C ARG A 229 -18.23 12.82 -0.44
N ARG A 230 -16.90 12.77 -0.39
CA ARG A 230 -16.07 11.67 -0.93
C ARG A 230 -14.92 11.36 0.01
N LEU A 231 -14.25 10.23 -0.19
CA LEU A 231 -13.11 9.81 0.62
C LEU A 231 -11.80 10.41 0.09
N VAL A 232 -10.90 10.76 1.00
CA VAL A 232 -9.51 11.16 0.71
C VAL A 232 -8.63 10.25 1.54
N ILE A 233 -7.68 9.56 0.90
CA ILE A 233 -6.82 8.54 1.51
C ILE A 233 -5.37 8.88 1.18
N ALA A 234 -4.52 8.90 2.19
CA ALA A 234 -3.08 9.13 2.03
C ALA A 234 -2.35 7.86 1.60
N TYR A 235 -1.47 7.97 0.61
CA TYR A 235 -0.46 6.97 0.30
C TYR A 235 0.62 6.95 1.37
N MET A 236 1.09 5.76 1.73
CA MET A 236 2.20 5.57 2.66
C MET A 236 2.97 4.30 2.31
N SER A 237 4.29 4.41 2.13
CA SER A 237 5.17 3.26 2.00
C SER A 237 5.48 2.66 3.37
N VAL A 238 5.18 1.36 3.54
CA VAL A 238 5.43 0.63 4.80
C VAL A 238 6.58 -0.38 4.72
N GLY A 239 6.97 -0.73 3.49
CA GLY A 239 8.01 -1.72 3.21
C GLY A 239 9.34 -1.12 2.72
N GLU A 240 9.36 0.19 2.47
CA GLU A 240 10.53 0.94 2.01
C GLU A 240 10.59 2.31 2.70
N ALA A 241 11.79 2.77 2.99
CA ALA A 241 12.05 4.14 3.41
C ALA A 241 12.44 4.98 2.19
N GLU A 242 11.87 6.17 2.07
CA GLU A 242 12.12 7.11 0.98
C GLU A 242 13.03 8.25 1.46
N ASP A 243 14.14 8.51 0.76
CA ASP A 243 15.15 9.49 1.18
C ASP A 243 14.76 10.96 1.02
N TYR A 244 13.62 11.19 0.36
CA TYR A 244 12.97 12.47 0.17
C TYR A 244 11.83 12.73 1.18
N ARG A 245 11.62 11.86 2.18
CA ARG A 245 10.57 12.06 3.20
C ARG A 245 11.08 12.81 4.42
N TYR A 246 10.16 13.49 5.10
CA TYR A 246 10.42 14.29 6.31
C TYR A 246 11.14 13.52 7.43
N TYR A 247 10.96 12.20 7.54
CA TYR A 247 11.58 11.38 8.58
C TYR A 247 13.02 10.96 8.23
N TRP A 248 13.46 11.15 6.98
CA TRP A 248 14.81 10.75 6.55
C TRP A 248 15.86 11.64 7.21
N LYS A 249 16.80 11.00 7.93
CA LYS A 249 17.86 11.73 8.62
C LYS A 249 19.13 11.75 7.78
N ARG A 250 19.76 12.93 7.65
CA ARG A 250 20.96 13.14 6.81
C ARG A 250 22.11 12.19 7.17
N GLU A 251 22.24 11.79 8.44
CA GLU A 251 23.23 10.82 8.90
C GLU A 251 23.07 9.43 8.28
N TRP A 252 21.87 9.03 7.85
CA TRP A 252 21.61 7.73 7.22
C TRP A 252 22.34 7.56 5.88
N ASN A 253 22.70 8.66 5.22
CA ASN A 253 23.53 8.66 4.00
C ASN A 253 24.95 8.16 4.25
N LYS A 254 25.42 8.20 5.50
CA LYS A 254 26.76 7.73 5.91
C LYS A 254 26.68 6.47 6.77
N THR A 255 25.72 6.43 7.69
CA THR A 255 25.56 5.36 8.66
C THR A 255 24.10 4.95 8.72
N LYS A 256 23.79 3.86 8.03
CA LYS A 256 22.42 3.34 7.93
C LYS A 256 21.98 2.76 9.28
N PRO A 257 20.75 3.06 9.75
CA PRO A 257 20.19 2.37 10.91
C PRO A 257 19.97 0.89 10.58
N ALA A 258 19.86 0.05 11.61
CA ALA A 258 19.83 -1.41 11.45
C ALA A 258 18.64 -1.90 10.62
N PHE A 259 17.53 -1.14 10.59
CA PHE A 259 16.36 -1.48 9.80
C PHE A 259 16.50 -1.11 8.32
N LEU A 260 17.44 -0.23 7.93
CA LEU A 260 17.56 0.28 6.57
C LEU A 260 18.50 -0.60 5.72
N GLU A 261 17.98 -1.12 4.61
CA GLU A 261 18.70 -2.05 3.73
C GLU A 261 19.19 -1.35 2.45
N LYS A 262 19.31 -2.12 1.36
CA LYS A 262 19.76 -1.60 0.06
C LYS A 262 18.68 -0.76 -0.61
N GLU A 263 19.15 0.21 -1.39
CA GLU A 263 18.31 0.95 -2.31
C GLU A 263 17.66 0.00 -3.31
N ASN A 264 16.41 0.27 -3.64
CA ASN A 264 15.65 -0.43 -4.63
C ASN A 264 16.16 -0.04 -6.03
N PRO A 265 16.71 -0.97 -6.82
CA PRO A 265 17.31 -0.63 -8.12
C PRO A 265 16.30 -0.09 -9.13
N ASP A 266 15.01 -0.41 -8.94
CA ASP A 266 13.93 0.04 -9.82
C ASP A 266 13.37 1.42 -9.40
N TRP A 267 13.62 1.84 -8.15
CA TRP A 267 13.04 3.03 -7.54
C TRP A 267 14.10 3.80 -6.77
N LYS A 268 14.81 4.68 -7.47
CA LYS A 268 15.84 5.54 -6.87
C LYS A 268 15.29 6.33 -5.69
N GLY A 269 16.07 6.42 -4.61
CA GLY A 269 15.70 7.07 -3.36
C GLY A 269 14.82 6.21 -2.44
N ASN A 270 14.37 5.03 -2.88
CA ASN A 270 13.62 4.09 -2.04
C ASN A 270 14.55 2.99 -1.53
N PHE A 271 14.51 2.71 -0.24
CA PHE A 271 15.37 1.74 0.42
C PHE A 271 14.52 0.67 1.08
N LYS A 272 14.82 -0.61 0.84
CA LYS A 272 14.15 -1.70 1.56
C LYS A 272 14.36 -1.50 3.06
N VAL A 273 13.36 -1.85 3.85
CA VAL A 273 13.50 -1.86 5.32
C VAL A 273 13.18 -3.24 5.89
N ARG A 274 13.83 -3.56 7.01
CA ARG A 274 13.40 -4.62 7.93
C ARG A 274 12.12 -4.15 8.58
N TYR A 275 11.00 -4.27 7.88
CA TYR A 275 9.70 -3.74 8.30
C TYR A 275 9.16 -4.38 9.60
N TRP A 276 9.83 -5.38 10.16
CA TRP A 276 9.56 -5.95 11.48
C TRP A 276 10.35 -5.27 12.62
N ASP A 277 11.22 -4.32 12.30
CA ASP A 277 12.04 -3.59 13.26
C ASP A 277 11.21 -2.50 13.96
N LYS A 278 11.42 -2.36 15.28
CA LYS A 278 10.67 -1.43 16.12
C LYS A 278 11.03 0.03 15.87
N GLU A 279 12.25 0.32 15.44
CA GLU A 279 12.63 1.70 15.08
C GLU A 279 11.87 2.16 13.84
N TRP A 280 11.66 1.26 12.87
CA TRP A 280 10.83 1.53 11.70
C TRP A 280 9.36 1.73 12.07
N HIS A 281 8.84 0.92 13.01
CA HIS A 281 7.48 1.07 13.52
C HIS A 281 7.24 2.44 14.14
N THR A 282 8.22 2.96 14.86
CA THR A 282 8.16 4.30 15.48
C THR A 282 8.04 5.41 14.42
N ILE A 283 8.61 5.21 13.23
CA ILE A 283 8.47 6.15 12.10
C ILE A 283 7.06 6.07 11.50
N LEU A 284 6.50 4.87 11.36
CA LEU A 284 5.22 4.67 10.66
C LEU A 284 3.99 5.12 11.44
N TYR A 285 4.00 4.99 12.76
CA TYR A 285 2.82 5.28 13.59
C TYR A 285 3.18 5.96 14.91
N GLY A 286 4.37 6.58 14.97
CA GLY A 286 4.87 7.28 16.15
C GLY A 286 5.30 6.34 17.29
N ALA A 287 5.74 6.95 18.39
CA ALA A 287 5.97 6.25 19.66
C ALA A 287 4.65 6.05 20.47
N GLY A 288 3.49 6.19 19.82
CA GLY A 288 2.17 6.27 20.46
C GLY A 288 1.73 7.69 20.83
N GLU A 289 2.24 8.72 20.15
CA GLU A 289 1.80 10.11 20.27
C GLU A 289 0.71 10.42 19.22
N ASP A 290 -0.34 11.14 19.63
CA ASP A 290 -1.61 11.28 18.91
C ASP A 290 -1.52 12.03 17.54
N GLU A 291 -0.38 12.65 17.21
CA GLU A 291 -0.25 13.61 16.09
C GLU A 291 -0.33 13.01 14.67
N TYR A 292 -0.30 11.68 14.51
CA TYR A 292 -0.14 11.04 13.19
C TYR A 292 -1.43 10.48 12.57
N PHE A 293 -2.58 10.56 13.25
CA PHE A 293 -3.80 9.84 12.86
C PHE A 293 -5.08 10.69 12.69
N ASP A 294 -4.95 12.01 12.75
CA ASP A 294 -6.04 12.97 12.52
C ASP A 294 -6.37 13.20 11.03
#